data_AF-A0A960ABK3-F1
#
_entry.id   AF-A0A960ABK3-F1
#
_cell.length_a   1.000
_cell.length_b   1.000
_cell.length_c   1.000
_cell.angle_alpha   90.00
_cell.angle_beta   90.00
_cell.angle_gamma   90.00
#
_symmetry.space_group_name_H-M   'P 1'
#
loop_
_entity.id
_entity.type
_entity.pdbx_description
1 polymer ?
#
loop_
_entity_poly.entity_id
_entity_poly.type
_entity_poly.pdbx_seq_one_letter_code
_entity_poly.pdbx_strand_id
1 'polypeptide(L)'
;MAVKIRLKRLGKVRVPQYRIVVVDSRKKRDGRVIEEIGKYHPKENPSYIDVVSDRAQYWLGVGAQPSDAVAKILKITGDWQTFKGHTGTEGTLKVAEPKADKLEIFNQALKDAQSEPRGEAVTKKSAKKKADAPADEAPAEQAPAPVPADETPEGATADAEAAESAAVDAEKSADKAES
;
A
#
# COMPACT_ATOMS: atom_id res chain seq x y z
N MET A 1 -21.15 16.83 15.95
CA MET A 1 -20.07 15.89 16.28
C MET A 1 -20.64 14.51 16.02
N ALA A 2 -20.21 13.85 14.95
CA ALA A 2 -20.82 12.60 14.52
C ALA A 2 -19.75 11.69 13.93
N VAL A 3 -19.65 10.48 14.46
CA VAL A 3 -18.76 9.44 13.96
C VAL A 3 -19.42 8.80 12.74
N LYS A 4 -18.65 8.66 11.65
CA LYS A 4 -19.10 8.06 10.39
C LYS A 4 -18.21 6.89 10.00
N ILE A 5 -18.82 5.88 9.40
CA ILE A 5 -18.10 4.78 8.76
C ILE A 5 -18.03 5.07 7.26
N ARG A 6 -16.81 5.26 6.75
CA ARG A 6 -16.58 5.65 5.35
C ARG A 6 -15.43 4.87 4.72
N LEU A 7 -15.33 4.97 3.39
CA LEU A 7 -14.22 4.40 2.64
C LEU A 7 -13.06 5.40 2.56
N LYS A 8 -11.89 4.99 3.06
CA LYS A 8 -10.62 5.68 2.83
C LYS A 8 -9.99 5.16 1.56
N ARG A 9 -9.61 6.05 0.64
CA ARG A 9 -9.03 5.65 -0.65
C ARG A 9 -7.53 5.44 -0.49
N LEU A 10 -7.07 4.28 -0.93
CA LEU A 10 -5.68 3.89 -1.04
C LEU A 10 -5.41 3.33 -2.45
N GLY A 11 -4.18 2.90 -2.66
CA GLY A 11 -3.74 2.28 -3.90
C GLY A 11 -3.31 3.28 -4.97
N LYS A 12 -2.89 2.72 -6.11
CA LYS A 12 -2.36 3.46 -7.25
C LYS A 12 -3.46 3.93 -8.20
N VAL A 13 -3.09 4.77 -9.15
CA VAL A 13 -3.96 5.17 -10.26
C VAL A 13 -4.51 3.92 -10.95
N ARG A 14 -5.83 3.91 -11.27
CA ARG A 14 -6.56 2.78 -11.89
C ARG A 14 -6.61 1.47 -11.08
N VAL A 15 -6.12 1.43 -9.85
CA VAL A 15 -6.27 0.30 -8.92
C VAL A 15 -6.68 0.85 -7.55
N PRO A 16 -7.94 1.29 -7.40
CA PRO A 16 -8.43 1.81 -6.14
C PRO A 16 -8.59 0.65 -5.14
N GLN A 17 -8.00 0.81 -3.96
CA GLN A 17 -8.21 -0.06 -2.81
C GLN A 17 -8.81 0.78 -1.71
N TYR A 18 -9.81 0.28 -1.00
CA TYR A 18 -10.47 1.02 0.06
C TYR A 18 -10.28 0.33 1.40
N ARG A 19 -10.10 1.12 2.46
CA ARG A 19 -10.27 0.66 3.84
C ARG A 19 -11.60 1.17 4.38
N ILE A 20 -12.32 0.31 5.07
CA ILE A 20 -13.54 0.68 5.79
C ILE A 20 -13.08 1.22 7.13
N VAL A 21 -13.24 2.53 7.32
CA VAL A 21 -12.67 3.24 8.48
C VAL A 21 -13.74 4.00 9.25
N VAL A 22 -13.53 4.08 10.56
CA VAL A 22 -14.36 4.85 11.49
C VAL A 22 -13.65 6.16 11.81
N VAL A 23 -14.35 7.27 11.61
CA VAL A 23 -13.79 8.62 11.70
C VAL A 23 -14.82 9.62 12.25
N ASP A 24 -14.35 10.74 12.81
CA ASP A 24 -15.22 11.91 12.97
C ASP A 24 -15.54 12.52 11.59
N SER A 25 -16.80 12.90 11.40
CA SER A 25 -17.31 13.43 10.12
C SER A 25 -16.59 14.67 9.61
N ARG A 26 -15.97 15.48 10.47
CA ARG A 26 -15.26 16.70 10.08
C ARG A 26 -13.85 16.44 9.54
N LYS A 27 -13.31 15.23 9.74
CA LYS A 27 -11.94 14.90 9.31
C LYS A 27 -11.87 14.69 7.80
N LYS A 28 -10.77 15.11 7.17
CA LYS A 28 -10.45 14.88 5.74
C LYS A 28 -10.54 13.39 5.39
N ARG A 29 -10.97 13.03 4.17
CA ARG A 29 -11.20 11.64 3.71
C ARG A 29 -10.09 10.68 4.14
N ASP A 30 -8.85 11.02 3.80
CA ASP A 30 -7.68 10.16 4.00
C ASP A 30 -6.86 10.51 5.27
N GLY A 31 -7.44 11.31 6.19
CA GLY A 31 -6.78 11.75 7.41
C GLY A 31 -6.63 10.67 8.49
N ARG A 32 -6.40 11.14 9.73
CA ARG A 32 -6.34 10.30 10.94
C ARG A 32 -7.67 9.59 11.16
N VAL A 33 -7.60 8.29 11.37
CA VAL A 33 -8.71 7.40 11.64
C VAL A 33 -8.75 7.03 13.12
N ILE A 34 -9.94 6.70 13.64
CA ILE A 34 -10.08 6.15 14.99
C ILE A 34 -9.72 4.67 14.93
N GLU A 35 -10.36 3.95 14.00
CA GLU A 35 -10.19 2.51 13.81
C GLU A 35 -10.43 2.11 12.36
N GLU A 36 -9.75 1.06 11.92
CA GLU A 36 -9.95 0.40 10.63
C GLU A 36 -10.67 -0.93 10.87
N ILE A 37 -11.88 -1.08 10.35
CA ILE A 37 -12.75 -2.24 10.62
C ILE A 37 -12.81 -3.22 9.45
N GLY A 38 -12.18 -2.90 8.32
CA GLY A 38 -12.21 -3.76 7.14
C GLY A 38 -11.55 -3.20 5.89
N LYS A 39 -11.63 -3.97 4.80
CA LYS A 39 -11.06 -3.68 3.48
C LYS A 39 -12.11 -3.93 2.40
N TYR A 40 -12.00 -3.18 1.31
CA TYR A 40 -12.85 -3.32 0.13
C TYR A 40 -12.06 -3.09 -1.15
N HIS A 41 -11.97 -4.10 -2.01
CA HIS A 41 -11.32 -4.02 -3.31
C HIS A 41 -12.34 -4.29 -4.43
N PRO A 42 -12.86 -3.23 -5.09
CA PRO A 42 -13.88 -3.38 -6.14
C PRO A 42 -13.33 -3.95 -7.45
N LYS A 43 -12.02 -3.92 -7.68
CA LYS A 43 -11.41 -4.36 -8.94
C LYS A 43 -11.19 -5.88 -9.01
N GLU A 44 -11.32 -6.56 -7.88
CA GLU A 44 -11.27 -8.02 -7.84
C GLU A 44 -12.63 -8.58 -8.30
N ASN A 45 -12.60 -9.75 -8.95
CA ASN A 45 -13.80 -10.45 -9.40
C ASN A 45 -13.80 -11.86 -8.80
N PRO A 46 -14.70 -12.17 -7.84
CA PRO A 46 -15.64 -11.27 -7.15
C PRO A 46 -14.94 -10.18 -6.30
N SER A 47 -15.66 -9.08 -6.00
CA SER A 47 -15.12 -7.98 -5.20
C SER A 47 -14.74 -8.45 -3.80
N TYR A 48 -13.48 -8.25 -3.43
CA TYR A 48 -12.99 -8.63 -2.11
C TYR A 48 -13.52 -7.67 -1.04
N ILE A 49 -14.23 -8.23 -0.08
CA ILE A 49 -14.77 -7.54 1.09
C ILE A 49 -14.31 -8.33 2.32
N ASP A 50 -13.70 -7.63 3.25
CA ASP A 50 -13.26 -8.15 4.53
C ASP A 50 -13.72 -7.16 5.61
N VAL A 51 -14.58 -7.61 6.52
CA VAL A 51 -15.14 -6.78 7.59
C VAL A 51 -15.05 -7.56 8.90
N VAL A 52 -14.52 -6.92 9.93
CA VAL A 52 -14.53 -7.45 11.29
C VAL A 52 -15.91 -7.22 11.89
N SER A 53 -16.78 -8.23 11.79
CA SER A 53 -18.19 -8.15 12.22
C SER A 53 -18.36 -7.61 13.64
N ASP A 54 -17.57 -8.09 14.62
CA ASP A 54 -17.67 -7.65 16.02
C ASP A 54 -17.49 -6.13 16.18
N ARG A 55 -16.50 -5.57 15.48
CA ARG A 55 -16.20 -4.14 15.53
C ARG A 55 -17.23 -3.34 14.76
N ALA A 56 -17.72 -3.86 13.62
CA ALA A 56 -18.82 -3.24 12.89
C ALA A 56 -20.07 -3.11 13.77
N GLN A 57 -20.46 -4.18 14.47
CA GLN A 57 -21.62 -4.17 15.39
C GLN A 57 -21.44 -3.17 16.53
N TYR A 58 -20.26 -3.14 17.16
CA TYR A 58 -19.97 -2.18 18.23
C TYR A 58 -20.17 -0.73 17.76
N TRP A 59 -19.57 -0.35 16.64
CA TRP A 59 -19.65 1.02 16.15
C TRP A 59 -21.06 1.40 15.68
N LEU A 60 -21.80 0.47 15.08
CA LEU A 60 -23.22 0.66 14.78
C LEU A 60 -24.05 0.87 16.05
N GLY A 61 -23.78 0.11 17.12
CA GLY A 61 -24.42 0.26 18.43
C GLY A 61 -24.14 1.60 19.12
N VAL A 62 -22.93 2.14 18.98
CA VAL A 62 -22.55 3.48 19.47
C VAL A 62 -23.17 4.62 18.62
N GLY A 63 -23.86 4.28 17.52
CA GLY A 63 -24.57 5.23 16.67
C GLY A 63 -23.73 5.78 15.50
N ALA A 64 -22.61 5.12 15.16
CA ALA A 64 -21.82 5.51 13.99
C ALA A 64 -22.67 5.38 12.71
N GLN A 65 -22.65 6.43 11.89
CA GLN A 65 -23.46 6.49 10.68
C GLN A 65 -22.66 5.97 9.47
N PRO A 66 -23.05 4.86 8.83
CA PRO A 66 -22.39 4.39 7.61
C PRO A 66 -22.74 5.28 6.41
N SER A 67 -21.77 5.50 5.52
CA SER A 67 -22.01 6.08 4.20
C SER A 67 -22.71 5.10 3.25
N ASP A 68 -23.37 5.58 2.19
CA ASP A 68 -24.18 4.73 1.29
C ASP A 68 -23.42 3.54 0.69
N ALA A 69 -22.16 3.74 0.30
CA ALA A 69 -21.32 2.67 -0.22
C ALA A 69 -21.00 1.62 0.86
N VAL A 70 -20.70 2.07 2.09
CA VAL A 70 -20.44 1.17 3.23
C VAL A 70 -21.72 0.44 3.64
N ALA A 71 -22.87 1.10 3.62
CA ALA A 71 -24.15 0.47 3.92
C ALA A 71 -24.46 -0.68 2.94
N LYS A 72 -24.09 -0.55 1.66
CA LYS A 72 -24.20 -1.65 0.69
C LYS A 72 -23.25 -2.81 1.03
N ILE A 73 -22.02 -2.51 1.44
CA ILE A 73 -21.04 -3.54 1.84
C ILE A 73 -21.52 -4.29 3.10
N LEU A 74 -22.01 -3.58 4.12
CA LEU A 74 -22.55 -4.18 5.33
C LEU A 74 -23.82 -5.00 5.07
N LYS A 75 -24.62 -4.62 4.06
CA LYS A 75 -25.75 -5.43 3.59
C LYS A 75 -25.31 -6.73 2.91
N ILE A 76 -24.26 -6.65 2.09
CA ILE A 76 -23.67 -7.83 1.42
C ILE A 76 -23.05 -8.78 2.44
N THR A 77 -22.43 -8.24 3.50
CA THR A 77 -21.78 -9.05 4.55
C THR A 77 -22.80 -9.62 5.54
N GLY A 78 -23.97 -8.99 5.68
CA GLY A 78 -25.02 -9.38 6.63
C GLY A 78 -24.98 -8.63 7.96
N ASP A 79 -23.89 -7.90 8.24
CA ASP A 79 -23.72 -7.11 9.47
C ASP A 79 -24.85 -6.08 9.67
N TRP A 80 -25.36 -5.50 8.59
CA TRP A 80 -26.46 -4.53 8.68
C TRP A 80 -27.78 -5.19 9.11
N GLN A 81 -28.03 -6.41 8.66
CA GLN A 81 -29.23 -7.19 8.98
C GLN A 81 -29.18 -7.66 10.43
N THR A 82 -28.01 -8.16 10.87
CA THR A 82 -27.73 -8.50 12.26
C THR A 82 -27.97 -7.29 13.18
N PHE A 83 -27.46 -6.11 12.82
CA PHE A 83 -27.65 -4.88 13.60
C PHE A 83 -29.12 -4.46 13.71
N LYS A 84 -29.92 -4.69 12.65
CA LYS A 84 -31.35 -4.36 12.62
C LYS A 84 -32.24 -5.44 13.25
N GLY A 85 -31.68 -6.53 13.76
CA GLY A 85 -32.44 -7.60 14.39
C GLY A 85 -33.13 -8.55 13.40
N HIS A 86 -32.76 -8.51 12.11
CA HIS A 86 -33.21 -9.49 11.13
C HIS A 86 -32.24 -10.68 11.15
N THR A 87 -32.52 -11.67 11.98
CA THR A 87 -31.73 -12.90 12.07
C THR A 87 -32.03 -13.79 10.86
N GLY A 88 -30.98 -14.24 10.14
CA GLY A 88 -31.11 -15.22 9.05
C GLY A 88 -30.87 -14.71 7.62
N THR A 89 -30.51 -13.44 7.41
CA THR A 89 -30.03 -12.99 6.09
C THR A 89 -28.51 -13.05 6.05
N GLU A 90 -27.96 -14.26 5.98
CA GLU A 90 -26.53 -14.48 5.80
C GLU A 90 -26.07 -13.75 4.52
N GLY A 91 -25.03 -12.95 4.67
CA GLY A 91 -24.54 -12.09 3.60
C GLY A 91 -24.16 -12.88 2.35
N THR A 92 -24.60 -12.42 1.18
CA THR A 92 -24.23 -13.00 -0.12
C THR A 92 -22.82 -12.55 -0.52
N LEU A 93 -21.81 -12.93 0.27
CA LEU A 93 -20.42 -12.72 -0.10
C LEU A 93 -20.03 -13.75 -1.16
N LYS A 94 -19.69 -13.29 -2.36
CA LYS A 94 -19.15 -14.15 -3.42
C LYS A 94 -17.66 -14.35 -3.15
N VAL A 95 -17.24 -15.59 -2.91
CA VAL A 95 -15.84 -15.95 -2.68
C VAL A 95 -15.18 -16.23 -4.03
N ALA A 96 -13.99 -15.66 -4.26
CA ALA A 96 -13.20 -15.94 -5.46
C ALA A 96 -12.64 -17.36 -5.38
N GLU A 97 -12.68 -18.09 -6.49
CA GLU A 97 -12.01 -19.39 -6.57
C GLU A 97 -10.51 -19.21 -6.29
N PRO A 98 -9.90 -20.10 -5.49
CA PRO A 98 -8.48 -20.02 -5.18
C PRO A 98 -7.68 -20.18 -6.49
N LYS A 99 -6.90 -19.16 -6.85
CA LYS A 99 -6.00 -19.24 -8.00
C LYS A 99 -4.92 -20.27 -7.67
N ALA A 100 -4.80 -21.30 -8.51
CA ALA A 100 -3.79 -22.35 -8.38
C ALA A 100 -2.38 -21.75 -8.20
N ASP A 101 -1.57 -22.38 -7.35
CA ASP A 101 -0.28 -21.85 -6.94
C ASP A 101 0.66 -21.75 -8.13
N LYS A 102 1.33 -20.60 -8.25
CA LYS A 102 2.25 -20.31 -9.36
C LYS A 102 3.38 -21.32 -9.48
N LEU A 103 3.73 -21.99 -8.38
CA LEU A 103 4.73 -23.05 -8.34
C LEU A 103 4.25 -24.33 -9.02
N GLU A 104 2.98 -24.70 -8.87
CA GLU A 104 2.42 -25.89 -9.52
C GLU A 104 2.34 -25.67 -11.03
N ILE A 105 1.92 -24.49 -11.45
CA ILE A 105 1.89 -24.09 -12.86
C ILE A 105 3.31 -24.07 -13.45
N PHE A 106 4.30 -23.56 -12.71
CA PHE A 106 5.69 -23.53 -13.15
C PHE A 106 6.32 -24.93 -13.23
N ASN A 107 6.07 -25.78 -12.23
CA ASN A 107 6.57 -27.16 -12.20
C ASN A 107 5.93 -28.02 -13.30
N GLN A 108 4.65 -27.81 -13.59
CA GLN A 108 3.96 -28.47 -14.69
C GLN A 108 4.56 -28.05 -16.04
N ALA A 109 4.82 -26.75 -16.24
CA ALA A 109 5.47 -26.25 -17.45
C ALA A 109 6.91 -26.78 -17.62
N LEU A 110 7.69 -26.91 -16.55
CA LEU A 110 9.03 -27.52 -16.61
C LEU A 110 8.99 -29.01 -16.93
N LYS A 111 7.98 -29.72 -16.44
CA LYS A 111 7.78 -31.15 -16.72
C LYS A 111 7.41 -31.39 -18.17
N ASP A 112 6.56 -30.54 -18.75
CA ASP A 112 6.20 -30.57 -20.17
C ASP A 112 7.40 -30.21 -21.07
N ALA A 113 8.22 -29.22 -20.66
CA ALA A 113 9.44 -28.87 -21.39
C ALA A 113 10.56 -29.92 -21.30
N GLN A 114 10.54 -30.81 -20.30
CA GLN A 114 11.46 -31.94 -20.18
C GLN A 114 10.98 -33.20 -20.89
N SER A 115 9.67 -33.33 -21.15
CA SER A 115 9.07 -34.47 -21.83
C SER A 115 8.95 -34.30 -23.35
N GLU A 116 9.15 -33.09 -23.89
CA GLU A 116 9.44 -32.90 -25.32
C GLU A 116 10.84 -33.45 -25.66
N PRO A 117 10.97 -34.38 -26.63
CA PRO A 117 12.27 -34.95 -26.97
C PRO A 117 13.16 -33.88 -27.58
N ARG A 118 14.33 -33.66 -26.97
CA ARG A 118 15.49 -32.94 -27.54
C ARG A 118 16.08 -33.70 -28.74
N GLY A 119 15.27 -33.98 -29.75
CA GLY A 119 15.69 -34.54 -31.04
C GLY A 119 15.54 -33.49 -32.12
N GLU A 120 16.60 -33.27 -32.90
CA GLU A 120 16.57 -32.58 -34.20
C GLU A 120 16.64 -31.04 -34.23
N ALA A 121 17.63 -30.41 -33.57
CA ALA A 121 18.11 -29.09 -34.00
C ALA A 121 19.59 -28.76 -33.68
N VAL A 122 20.45 -29.76 -33.44
CA VAL A 122 21.90 -29.52 -33.27
C VAL A 122 22.68 -30.41 -34.24
N THR A 123 22.75 -30.01 -35.51
CA THR A 123 23.89 -30.27 -36.40
C THR A 123 23.76 -29.39 -37.67
N LYS A 124 24.49 -28.25 -37.71
CA LYS A 124 25.02 -27.57 -38.93
C LYS A 124 25.60 -26.18 -38.63
N LYS A 125 26.54 -26.03 -37.69
CA LYS A 125 27.42 -24.82 -37.66
C LYS A 125 28.68 -24.98 -36.78
N SER A 126 29.42 -26.07 -36.91
CA SER A 126 30.70 -26.22 -36.20
C SER A 126 31.74 -27.01 -36.99
N ALA A 127 32.00 -26.64 -38.25
CA ALA A 127 33.21 -27.08 -38.99
C ALA A 127 33.46 -26.29 -40.30
N LYS A 128 33.74 -24.98 -40.24
CA LYS A 128 34.68 -24.35 -41.20
C LYS A 128 35.12 -22.96 -40.73
N LYS A 129 36.43 -22.82 -40.57
CA LYS A 129 37.26 -21.60 -40.64
C LYS A 129 37.44 -20.79 -39.35
N LYS A 130 38.34 -21.32 -38.51
CA LYS A 130 39.34 -20.55 -37.76
C LYS A 130 40.51 -20.27 -38.73
N ALA A 131 40.65 -19.02 -39.15
CA ALA A 131 41.78 -18.35 -39.81
C ALA A 131 41.23 -16.92 -40.04
N ASP A 132 41.57 -15.92 -39.24
CA ASP A 132 42.93 -15.43 -39.03
C ASP A 132 43.06 -14.72 -37.66
N ALA A 133 44.29 -14.46 -37.27
CA ALA A 133 44.74 -14.05 -35.94
C ALA A 133 44.69 -12.49 -35.78
N PRO A 134 44.95 -11.97 -34.57
CA PRO A 134 44.54 -10.65 -34.10
C PRO A 134 45.57 -9.54 -34.38
N ALA A 135 45.09 -8.31 -34.55
CA ALA A 135 45.78 -7.06 -34.23
C ALA A 135 44.87 -5.89 -34.65
N ASP A 136 44.38 -5.10 -33.70
CA ASP A 136 44.58 -3.64 -33.68
C ASP A 136 44.03 -3.08 -32.36
N GLU A 137 44.91 -2.91 -31.38
CA GLU A 137 44.76 -1.90 -30.33
C GLU A 137 45.14 -0.55 -30.95
N ALA A 138 44.23 0.42 -30.92
CA ALA A 138 44.60 1.83 -30.79
C ALA A 138 43.39 2.65 -30.33
N PRO A 139 43.24 2.84 -29.01
CA PRO A 139 42.48 3.94 -28.43
C PRO A 139 43.22 5.25 -28.73
N ALA A 140 42.63 6.13 -29.52
CA ALA A 140 43.14 7.48 -29.74
C ALA A 140 42.26 8.48 -28.99
N GLU A 141 42.70 8.76 -27.77
CA GLU A 141 42.44 9.94 -26.98
C GLU A 141 42.99 11.19 -27.68
N GLN A 142 42.15 12.23 -27.85
CA GLN A 142 42.55 13.63 -27.81
C GLN A 142 41.27 14.47 -27.67
N ALA A 143 40.85 14.81 -26.46
CA ALA A 143 41.46 15.70 -25.47
C ALA A 143 40.96 17.15 -25.59
N PRO A 144 40.70 17.79 -24.44
CA PRO A 144 39.88 18.98 -24.28
C PRO A 144 40.73 20.23 -24.07
N ALA A 145 40.16 21.42 -24.29
CA ALA A 145 40.74 22.69 -23.88
C ALA A 145 39.67 23.82 -23.94
N PRO A 146 39.83 24.97 -23.24
CA PRO A 146 39.50 25.09 -21.82
C PRO A 146 38.89 26.46 -21.42
N VAL A 147 38.61 26.60 -20.10
CA VAL A 147 38.69 27.81 -19.22
C VAL A 147 37.71 28.99 -19.38
N PRO A 148 37.45 29.80 -18.32
CA PRO A 148 37.44 29.52 -16.86
C PRO A 148 36.36 30.31 -16.07
N ALA A 149 36.49 30.24 -14.73
CA ALA A 149 36.03 31.18 -13.68
C ALA A 149 34.62 30.90 -13.12
N ASP A 150 34.39 30.80 -11.80
CA ASP A 150 35.23 31.14 -10.65
C ASP A 150 34.70 30.43 -9.37
N GLU A 151 35.39 30.64 -8.26
CA GLU A 151 35.63 29.75 -7.14
C GLU A 151 34.55 29.72 -6.03
N THR A 152 34.45 28.56 -5.38
CA THR A 152 34.48 28.29 -3.91
C THR A 152 35.09 29.42 -3.02
N PRO A 153 34.94 29.47 -1.67
CA PRO A 153 34.54 28.39 -0.75
C PRO A 153 33.77 28.77 0.55
N GLU A 154 33.48 27.72 1.31
CA GLU A 154 33.54 27.59 2.78
C GLU A 154 32.60 28.35 3.73
N GLY A 155 32.17 27.62 4.76
CA GLY A 155 31.48 28.17 5.92
C GLY A 155 30.89 27.08 6.82
N ALA A 156 31.76 26.27 7.43
CA ALA A 156 31.41 25.46 8.59
C ALA A 156 31.22 26.36 9.82
N THR A 157 30.16 26.15 10.60
CA THR A 157 30.19 26.30 12.07
C THR A 157 29.09 25.45 12.71
N ALA A 158 29.52 24.56 13.60
CA ALA A 158 28.73 23.96 14.66
C ALA A 158 28.55 24.97 15.83
N ASP A 159 27.93 24.49 16.91
CA ASP A 159 27.61 25.11 18.21
C ASP A 159 26.28 25.89 18.27
N ALA A 160 25.23 25.46 18.98
CA ALA A 160 25.06 25.08 20.40
C ALA A 160 24.90 26.29 21.36
N GLU A 161 24.04 26.06 22.36
CA GLU A 161 23.72 26.90 23.53
C GLU A 161 22.69 28.04 23.29
N ALA A 162 21.42 27.87 23.65
CA ALA A 162 20.83 27.92 25.00
C ALA A 162 20.83 29.33 25.64
N ALA A 163 19.67 29.66 26.21
CA ALA A 163 19.33 30.80 27.08
C ALA A 163 18.48 31.91 26.43
N GLU A 164 17.15 31.73 26.44
CA GLU A 164 16.27 32.71 27.11
C GLU A 164 14.98 32.02 27.56
N SER A 165 14.99 31.62 28.82
CA SER A 165 13.84 31.20 29.61
C SER A 165 13.12 32.41 30.19
N ALA A 166 11.83 32.22 30.49
CA ALA A 166 11.07 32.86 31.56
C ALA A 166 10.33 34.17 31.26
N ALA A 167 9.07 34.06 30.81
CA ALA A 167 7.97 34.95 31.22
C ALA A 167 6.59 34.45 30.70
N VAL A 168 6.02 33.38 31.27
CA VAL A 168 4.53 33.21 31.28
C VAL A 168 3.99 32.17 32.29
N ASP A 169 4.82 31.32 32.90
CA ASP A 169 4.34 30.30 33.84
C ASP A 169 4.46 30.76 35.30
N ALA A 170 3.71 31.81 35.66
CA ALA A 170 3.61 32.31 37.04
C ALA A 170 2.15 32.47 37.53
N GLU A 171 1.16 31.93 36.81
CA GLU A 171 -0.25 32.06 37.20
C GLU A 171 -1.03 30.76 37.01
N LYS A 172 -0.54 29.63 37.53
CA LYS A 172 -1.39 28.46 37.83
C LYS A 172 -0.83 27.49 38.86
N SER A 173 -0.14 27.99 39.88
CA SER A 173 0.35 27.17 41.00
C SER A 173 0.13 27.85 42.36
N ALA A 174 -0.98 28.57 42.51
CA ALA A 174 -1.41 29.16 43.78
C ALA A 174 -2.82 28.72 44.24
N ASP A 175 -3.61 28.01 43.42
CA ASP A 175 -4.96 27.55 43.79
C ASP A 175 -4.98 26.05 44.12
N LYS A 176 -4.11 25.62 45.04
CA LYS A 176 -4.26 24.37 45.80
C LYS A 176 -3.35 24.35 47.04
N ALA A 177 -3.40 25.42 47.83
CA ALA A 177 -2.75 25.48 49.13
C ALA A 177 -3.52 26.39 50.10
N GLU A 178 -4.83 26.16 50.24
CA GLU A 178 -5.70 26.56 51.36
C GLU A 178 -6.90 25.62 51.22
N SER A 179 -7.10 24.62 52.08
CA SER A 179 -7.56 24.74 53.47
C SER A 179 -8.80 25.58 53.61
#